data_AF-A0A663MNE8-F1
#
_entry.id   AF-A0A663MNE8-F1
#
_cell.length_a   1.000
_cell.length_b   1.000
_cell.length_c   1.000
_cell.angle_alpha   90.00
_cell.angle_beta   90.00
_cell.angle_gamma   90.00
#
_symmetry.space_group_name_H-M   'P 1'
#
loop_
_entity.id
_entity.type
_entity.pdbx_description
1 polymer ?
#
loop_
_entity_poly.entity_id
_entity_poly.type
_entity_poly.pdbx_seq_one_letter_code
_entity_poly.pdbx_strand_id
1 'polypeptide(L)'
;MNTLKYLQSNELLLDVGLWRLFTNLEELNKISLNFLKTFFETVKEHVSKPDSAMDFRSILRKFFQGDLCQTHQIYCLNYTSAVFYLENLRQRENFGIYLKRCEQNKQCKRLPLPDLLVTPLHRLTQYPLLLNNVWKRSTDETEKAFILSLKEKVERSMWDLEGKVKWLDNFQKFRQFLVPECLKQSLRENSKENILSSANRIFLHEGRLTLAESARLLDVYLFLFNDFLLINKIKRNSLITVCPSLSPELQSLIREGGFCTVLDQPIPLDRLILRNSDSIHITVFSLRNAFLIQHENRYRQCITAKVNTAFCLPDESSEI
;
A
#
# COMPACT_ATOMS: atom_id res chain seq x y z
N MET A 1 28.77 10.50 17.58
CA MET A 1 27.90 10.74 18.76
C MET A 1 26.47 11.16 18.41
N ASN A 2 25.95 10.97 17.18
CA ASN A 2 24.59 11.41 16.81
C ASN A 2 23.77 10.33 16.07
N THR A 3 24.03 9.04 16.34
CA THR A 3 23.28 7.95 15.71
C THR A 3 22.06 7.59 16.55
N LEU A 4 20.95 7.21 15.92
CA LEU A 4 19.76 6.77 16.64
C LEU A 4 20.04 5.61 17.59
N LYS A 5 20.87 4.64 17.18
CA LYS A 5 21.36 3.54 18.04
C LYS A 5 22.05 4.05 19.32
N TYR A 6 22.78 5.17 19.24
CA TYR A 6 23.45 5.77 20.39
C TYR A 6 22.45 6.47 21.32
N LEU A 7 21.45 7.16 20.77
CA LEU A 7 20.38 7.76 21.58
C LEU A 7 19.57 6.68 22.32
N GLN A 8 19.28 5.57 21.65
CA GLN A 8 18.59 4.43 22.24
C GLN A 8 19.41 3.78 23.36
N SER A 9 20.74 3.70 23.23
CA SER A 9 21.61 3.25 24.32
C SER A 9 21.65 4.21 25.52
N ASN A 10 21.20 5.45 25.36
CA ASN A 10 21.06 6.44 26.44
C ASN A 10 19.59 6.68 26.82
N GLU A 11 18.71 5.70 26.57
CA GLU A 11 17.28 5.71 26.93
C GLU A 11 16.44 6.80 26.24
N LEU A 12 16.94 7.39 25.16
CA LEU A 12 16.24 8.38 24.35
C LEU A 12 15.68 7.74 23.07
N LEU A 13 14.43 8.08 22.70
CA LEU A 13 13.77 7.61 21.47
C LEU A 13 13.68 6.07 21.35
N LEU A 14 13.52 5.37 22.48
CA LEU A 14 13.37 3.90 22.54
C LEU A 14 12.14 3.39 21.80
N ASP A 15 11.12 4.21 21.66
CA ASP A 15 9.87 3.92 20.97
C ASP A 15 10.00 3.96 19.44
N VAL A 16 11.11 4.50 18.91
CA VAL A 16 11.37 4.56 17.48
C VAL A 16 11.83 3.19 16.97
N GLY A 17 10.95 2.51 16.25
CA GLY A 17 11.23 1.21 15.66
C GLY A 17 12.19 1.31 14.47
N LEU A 18 13.44 0.89 14.65
CA LEU A 18 14.47 0.92 13.59
C LEU A 18 14.05 0.18 12.32
N TRP A 19 13.44 -1.00 12.47
CA TRP A 19 12.95 -1.78 11.33
C TRP A 19 11.78 -1.10 10.61
N ARG A 20 10.94 -0.34 11.33
CA ARG A 20 9.84 0.40 10.69
C ARG A 20 10.36 1.62 9.92
N LEU A 21 11.44 2.24 10.37
CA LEU A 21 12.01 3.44 9.76
C LEU A 21 12.98 3.11 8.60
N PHE A 22 13.81 2.09 8.77
CA PHE A 22 14.87 1.74 7.82
C PHE A 22 14.65 0.40 7.12
N THR A 23 13.60 -0.35 7.46
CA THR A 23 13.31 -1.68 6.90
C THR A 23 14.51 -2.63 7.09
N ASN A 24 14.90 -3.37 6.04
CA ASN A 24 16.07 -4.25 6.02
C ASN A 24 17.32 -3.58 5.44
N LEU A 25 17.47 -2.25 5.59
CA LEU A 25 18.63 -1.50 5.07
C LEU A 25 19.98 -2.06 5.55
N GLU A 26 20.06 -2.56 6.79
CA GLU A 26 21.29 -3.14 7.34
C GLU A 26 21.72 -4.38 6.54
N GLU A 27 20.77 -5.19 6.10
CA GLU A 27 21.03 -6.38 5.27
C GLU A 27 21.46 -6.00 3.85
N LEU A 28 20.80 -5.00 3.25
CA LEU A 28 21.23 -4.44 1.96
C LEU A 28 22.65 -3.88 2.00
N ASN A 29 23.01 -3.22 3.10
CA ASN A 29 24.33 -2.67 3.29
C ASN A 29 25.37 -3.79 3.41
N LYS A 30 25.09 -4.85 4.17
CA LYS A 30 25.98 -6.03 4.27
C LYS A 30 26.23 -6.67 2.91
N ILE A 31 25.18 -6.92 2.12
CA ILE A 31 25.32 -7.49 0.76
C ILE A 31 26.19 -6.58 -0.13
N SER A 32 25.98 -5.27 -0.04
CA SER A 32 26.74 -4.27 -0.81
C SER A 32 28.22 -4.22 -0.42
N LEU A 33 28.50 -4.24 0.89
CA LEU A 33 29.87 -4.24 1.41
C LEU A 33 30.59 -5.54 1.09
N ASN A 34 29.90 -6.68 1.16
CA ASN A 34 30.48 -7.97 0.79
C ASN A 34 30.87 -8.00 -0.69
N PHE A 35 30.02 -7.44 -1.56
CA PHE A 35 30.34 -7.27 -2.98
C PHE A 35 31.55 -6.38 -3.20
N LEU A 36 31.57 -5.21 -2.55
CA LEU A 36 32.66 -4.26 -2.68
C LEU A 36 34.00 -4.87 -2.24
N LYS A 37 33.99 -5.60 -1.11
CA LYS A 37 35.16 -6.29 -0.58
C LYS A 37 35.65 -7.35 -1.55
N THR A 38 34.76 -8.24 -2.01
CA THR A 38 35.11 -9.29 -3.00
C THR A 38 35.65 -8.68 -4.28
N PHE A 39 35.04 -7.60 -4.76
CA PHE A 39 35.46 -6.91 -5.98
C PHE A 39 36.86 -6.30 -5.84
N PHE A 40 37.13 -5.56 -4.77
CA PHE A 40 38.45 -4.97 -4.55
C PHE A 40 39.54 -6.01 -4.29
N GLU A 41 39.22 -7.12 -3.62
CA GLU A 41 40.14 -8.25 -3.44
C GLU A 41 40.55 -8.84 -4.79
N THR A 42 39.60 -9.12 -5.69
CA THR A 42 39.92 -9.64 -7.03
C THR A 42 40.70 -8.64 -7.88
N VAL A 43 40.37 -7.35 -7.81
CA VAL A 43 41.14 -6.30 -8.51
C VAL A 43 42.57 -6.24 -7.98
N LYS A 44 42.77 -6.33 -6.66
CA LYS A 44 44.10 -6.32 -6.04
C LYS A 44 44.93 -7.53 -6.46
N GLU A 45 44.32 -8.72 -6.53
CA GLU A 45 44.98 -9.94 -7.00
C GLU A 45 45.41 -9.83 -8.47
N HIS A 46 44.54 -9.31 -9.33
CA HIS A 46 44.85 -9.09 -10.74
C HIS A 46 45.98 -8.06 -10.95
N VAL A 47 45.98 -6.96 -10.19
CA VAL A 47 47.07 -5.96 -10.23
C VAL A 47 48.39 -6.58 -9.78
N SER A 48 48.35 -7.53 -8.85
CA SER A 48 49.55 -8.23 -8.35
C SER A 48 50.05 -9.33 -9.31
N LYS A 49 49.18 -9.86 -10.17
CA LYS A 49 49.45 -10.91 -11.16
C LYS A 49 48.78 -10.60 -12.51
N PRO A 50 49.39 -9.74 -13.35
CA PRO A 50 48.75 -9.26 -14.57
C PRO A 50 48.54 -10.33 -15.65
N ASP A 51 49.22 -11.48 -15.56
CA ASP A 51 49.07 -12.58 -16.52
C ASP A 51 47.81 -13.44 -16.28
N SER A 52 47.09 -13.25 -15.16
CA SER A 52 45.84 -13.96 -14.90
C SER A 52 44.63 -13.16 -15.37
N ALA A 53 43.77 -13.75 -16.20
CA ALA A 53 42.52 -13.12 -16.61
C ALA A 53 41.64 -12.82 -15.37
N MET A 54 41.10 -11.60 -15.29
CA MET A 54 40.23 -11.21 -14.18
C MET A 54 38.93 -12.04 -14.19
N ASP A 55 38.66 -12.79 -13.11
CA ASP A 55 37.44 -13.59 -12.98
C ASP A 55 36.22 -12.74 -12.56
N PHE A 56 35.92 -11.72 -13.36
CA PHE A 56 34.78 -10.83 -13.14
C PHE A 56 33.44 -11.59 -13.20
N ARG A 57 33.39 -12.65 -14.00
CA ARG A 57 32.22 -13.52 -14.17
C ARG A 57 31.81 -14.18 -12.86
N SER A 58 32.73 -14.71 -12.07
CA SER A 58 32.39 -15.36 -10.80
C SER A 58 31.93 -14.37 -9.74
N ILE A 59 32.49 -13.15 -9.71
CA ILE A 59 32.07 -12.07 -8.81
C ILE A 59 30.63 -11.67 -9.10
N LEU A 60 30.32 -11.38 -10.38
CA LEU A 60 28.96 -11.05 -10.80
C LEU A 60 28.00 -12.21 -10.51
N ARG A 61 28.43 -13.45 -10.74
CA ARG A 61 27.63 -14.63 -10.42
C ARG A 61 27.27 -14.67 -8.94
N LYS A 62 28.25 -14.58 -8.05
CA LYS A 62 28.00 -14.60 -6.60
C LYS A 62 27.06 -13.46 -6.17
N PHE A 63 27.25 -12.27 -6.73
CA PHE A 63 26.46 -11.10 -6.38
C PHE A 63 24.99 -11.17 -6.84
N PHE A 64 24.75 -11.57 -8.09
CA PHE A 64 23.41 -11.61 -8.67
C PHE A 64 22.69 -12.95 -8.49
N GLN A 65 23.41 -14.05 -8.21
CA GLN A 65 22.78 -15.34 -7.89
C GLN A 65 22.32 -15.45 -6.45
N GLY A 66 22.95 -14.73 -5.51
CA GLY A 66 22.53 -14.69 -4.11
C GLY A 66 21.26 -13.87 -3.87
N ASP A 67 21.09 -13.46 -2.62
CA ASP A 67 19.83 -12.88 -2.12
C ASP A 67 19.59 -11.42 -2.54
N LEU A 68 20.48 -10.81 -3.32
CA LEU A 68 20.44 -9.39 -3.70
C LEU A 68 19.04 -8.92 -4.13
N CYS A 69 18.43 -9.62 -5.08
CA CYS A 69 17.12 -9.27 -5.62
C CYS A 69 16.02 -9.41 -4.56
N GLN A 70 16.05 -10.49 -3.77
CA GLN A 70 15.07 -10.72 -2.70
C GLN A 70 15.18 -9.66 -1.60
N THR A 71 16.40 -9.32 -1.18
CA THR A 71 16.64 -8.29 -0.16
C THR A 71 16.19 -6.91 -0.65
N HIS A 72 16.40 -6.57 -1.93
CA HIS A 72 15.86 -5.32 -2.51
C HIS A 72 14.32 -5.36 -2.59
N GLN A 73 13.72 -6.49 -2.95
CA GLN A 73 12.25 -6.62 -2.96
C GLN A 73 11.65 -6.38 -1.57
N ILE A 74 12.23 -6.94 -0.50
CA ILE A 74 11.78 -6.73 0.88
C ILE A 74 11.84 -5.24 1.26
N TYR A 75 12.92 -4.54 0.87
CA TYR A 75 13.06 -3.10 1.12
C TYR A 75 11.97 -2.31 0.40
N CYS A 76 11.80 -2.57 -0.90
CA CYS A 76 10.85 -1.84 -1.75
C CYS A 76 9.40 -2.03 -1.28
N LEU A 77 9.02 -3.23 -0.87
CA LEU A 77 7.67 -3.51 -0.33
C LEU A 77 7.40 -2.77 0.99
N ASN A 78 8.43 -2.49 1.78
CA ASN A 78 8.27 -1.78 3.05
C ASN A 78 8.55 -0.27 2.95
N TYR A 79 9.04 0.22 1.81
CA TYR A 79 9.42 1.63 1.62
C TYR A 79 8.28 2.60 1.90
N THR A 80 7.10 2.39 1.31
CA THR A 80 5.93 3.25 1.53
C THR A 80 5.53 3.31 3.00
N SER A 81 5.57 2.15 3.69
CA SER A 81 5.28 2.06 5.13
C SER A 81 6.31 2.82 5.97
N ALA A 82 7.59 2.76 5.58
CA ALA A 82 8.67 3.45 6.26
C ALA A 82 8.59 4.97 6.10
N VAL A 83 8.26 5.46 4.90
CA VAL A 83 8.04 6.89 4.64
C VAL A 83 6.84 7.39 5.45
N PHE A 84 5.72 6.65 5.45
CA PHE A 84 4.56 7.01 6.27
C PHE A 84 4.90 7.06 7.77
N TYR A 85 5.66 6.08 8.26
CA TYR A 85 6.11 6.08 9.66
C TYR A 85 7.02 7.28 9.97
N LEU A 86 7.92 7.63 9.06
CA LEU A 86 8.78 8.81 9.18
C LEU A 86 7.97 10.11 9.26
N GLU A 87 6.97 10.31 8.39
CA GLU A 87 6.14 11.52 8.41
C GLU A 87 5.36 11.66 9.73
N ASN A 88 4.86 10.55 10.29
CA ASN A 88 4.23 10.57 11.61
C ASN A 88 5.22 10.92 12.73
N LEU A 89 6.45 10.39 12.67
CA LEU A 89 7.49 10.74 13.64
C LEU A 89 7.93 12.20 13.52
N ARG A 90 7.91 12.77 12.31
CA ARG A 90 8.31 14.16 12.05
C ARG A 90 7.41 15.19 12.73
N GLN A 91 6.15 14.84 12.99
CA GLN A 91 5.20 15.68 13.74
C GLN A 91 5.57 15.82 15.21
N ARG A 92 6.41 14.92 15.75
CA ARG A 92 6.86 14.98 17.14
C ARG A 92 8.06 15.92 17.26
N GLU A 93 7.98 16.85 18.20
CA GLU A 93 8.99 17.91 18.36
C GLU A 93 10.40 17.35 18.66
N ASN A 94 10.49 16.39 19.58
CA ASN A 94 11.74 15.72 19.96
C ASN A 94 12.40 14.97 18.79
N PHE A 95 11.63 14.22 17.98
CA PHE A 95 12.17 13.55 16.80
C PHE A 95 12.46 14.53 15.65
N GLY A 96 11.63 15.55 15.46
CA GLY A 96 11.82 16.58 14.45
C GLY A 96 13.13 17.37 14.64
N ILE A 97 13.47 17.72 15.89
CA ILE A 97 14.76 18.36 16.23
C ILE A 97 15.93 17.42 15.93
N TYR A 98 15.82 16.15 16.34
CA TYR A 98 16.84 15.14 16.04
C TYR A 98 17.06 14.98 14.52
N LEU A 99 15.97 14.87 13.76
CA LEU A 99 16.01 14.71 12.31
C LEU A 99 16.68 15.91 11.63
N LYS A 100 16.29 17.14 12.00
CA LYS A 100 16.92 18.37 11.47
C LYS A 100 18.42 18.40 11.75
N ARG A 101 18.84 18.00 12.96
CA ARG A 101 20.27 17.91 13.33
C ARG A 101 21.00 16.86 12.49
N CYS A 102 20.37 15.73 12.20
CA CYS A 102 20.94 14.72 11.32
C CYS A 102 21.08 15.22 9.87
N GLU A 103 20.06 15.87 9.32
CA GLU A 103 20.04 16.40 7.94
C GLU A 103 21.07 17.52 7.72
N GLN A 104 21.42 18.26 8.78
CA GLN A 104 22.50 19.26 8.77
C GLN A 104 23.91 18.66 8.68
N ASN A 105 24.07 17.35 8.89
CA ASN A 105 25.36 16.69 8.76
C ASN A 105 25.86 16.79 7.31
N LYS A 106 27.12 17.20 7.12
CA LYS A 106 27.78 17.28 5.80
C LYS A 106 27.70 15.97 5.01
N GLN A 107 27.70 14.82 5.69
CA GLN A 107 27.59 13.50 5.06
C GLN A 107 26.25 13.28 4.35
N CYS A 108 25.17 13.94 4.80
CA CYS A 108 23.86 13.88 4.17
C CYS A 108 23.80 14.68 2.86
N LYS A 109 24.82 15.49 2.53
CA LYS A 109 24.87 16.32 1.32
C LYS A 109 23.64 17.23 1.14
N ARG A 110 23.04 17.69 2.26
CA ARG A 110 21.78 18.45 2.30
C ARG A 110 20.55 17.70 1.76
N LEU A 111 20.64 16.38 1.61
CA LEU A 111 19.50 15.55 1.25
C LEU A 111 18.66 15.26 2.52
N PRO A 112 17.34 15.43 2.44
CA PRO A 112 16.45 15.03 3.51
C PRO A 112 16.40 13.49 3.61
N LEU A 113 15.98 12.97 4.76
CA LEU A 113 15.96 11.53 5.00
C LEU A 113 15.11 10.72 3.98
N PRO A 114 13.91 11.16 3.55
CA PRO A 114 13.13 10.46 2.51
C PRO A 114 13.89 10.24 1.21
N ASP A 115 14.68 11.23 0.78
CA ASP A 115 15.48 11.16 -0.45
C ASP A 115 16.62 10.17 -0.31
N LEU A 116 17.18 10.01 0.90
CA LEU A 116 18.16 8.97 1.17
C LEU A 116 17.51 7.58 1.18
N LEU A 117 16.32 7.46 1.75
CA LEU A 117 15.57 6.19 1.82
C LEU A 117 15.14 5.67 0.45
N VAL A 118 15.01 6.52 -0.58
CA VAL A 118 14.68 6.06 -1.94
C VAL A 118 15.88 5.44 -2.67
N THR A 119 17.11 5.67 -2.18
CA THR A 119 18.35 5.26 -2.87
C THR A 119 18.40 3.77 -3.22
N PRO A 120 17.98 2.82 -2.37
CA PRO A 120 17.96 1.40 -2.74
C PRO A 120 17.02 1.07 -3.90
N LEU A 121 15.91 1.81 -4.06
CA LEU A 121 14.99 1.64 -5.20
C LEU A 121 15.69 2.10 -6.49
N HIS A 122 16.30 3.29 -6.46
CA HIS A 122 17.06 3.80 -7.60
C HIS A 122 18.23 2.88 -7.97
N ARG A 123 18.88 2.27 -6.98
CA ARG A 123 19.98 1.34 -7.23
C ARG A 123 19.51 0.07 -7.93
N LEU A 124 18.33 -0.44 -7.57
CA LEU A 124 17.75 -1.62 -8.23
C LEU A 124 17.52 -1.38 -9.72
N THR A 125 16.99 -0.20 -10.09
CA THR A 125 16.72 0.17 -11.49
C THR A 125 17.97 0.44 -12.31
N GLN A 126 19.10 0.74 -11.66
CA GLN A 126 20.38 0.95 -12.34
C GLN A 126 21.08 -0.36 -12.75
N TYR A 127 20.83 -1.49 -12.07
CA TYR A 127 21.54 -2.74 -12.38
C TYR A 127 21.35 -3.22 -13.82
N PRO A 128 20.13 -3.24 -14.41
CA PRO A 128 19.96 -3.61 -15.81
C PRO A 128 20.74 -2.70 -16.76
N LEU A 129 20.82 -1.39 -16.47
CA LEU A 129 21.56 -0.42 -17.29
C LEU A 129 23.07 -0.68 -17.23
N LEU A 130 23.60 -0.94 -16.04
CA LEU A 130 25.01 -1.27 -15.84
C LEU A 130 25.37 -2.59 -16.53
N LEU A 131 24.56 -3.64 -16.35
CA LEU A 131 24.75 -4.92 -17.02
C LEU A 131 24.69 -4.78 -18.55
N ASN A 132 23.79 -3.95 -19.07
CA ASN A 132 23.71 -3.66 -20.50
C ASN A 132 24.97 -2.96 -21.03
N ASN A 133 25.57 -2.07 -20.24
CA ASN A 133 26.83 -1.42 -20.60
C ASN A 133 28.02 -2.39 -20.59
N VAL A 134 28.06 -3.34 -19.66
CA VAL A 134 29.07 -4.41 -19.65
C VAL A 134 28.87 -5.32 -20.86
N TRP A 135 27.64 -5.73 -21.14
CA TRP A 135 27.30 -6.58 -22.29
C TRP A 135 27.76 -5.97 -23.62
N LYS A 136 27.52 -4.66 -23.84
CA LYS A 136 27.95 -3.94 -25.05
C LYS A 136 29.47 -3.93 -25.25
N ARG A 137 30.26 -4.03 -24.17
CA ARG A 137 31.72 -3.96 -24.19
C ARG A 137 32.39 -5.34 -24.17
N SER A 138 31.63 -6.40 -23.91
CA SER A 138 32.14 -7.76 -23.95
C SER A 138 32.32 -8.24 -25.39
N THR A 139 33.43 -8.91 -25.67
CA THR A 139 33.75 -9.48 -26.98
C THR A 139 33.48 -10.99 -27.05
N ASP A 140 33.40 -11.67 -25.89
CA ASP A 140 33.14 -13.10 -25.80
C ASP A 140 31.64 -13.40 -25.78
N GLU A 141 31.20 -14.34 -26.61
CA GLU A 141 29.79 -14.69 -26.73
C GLU A 141 29.29 -15.43 -25.49
N THR A 142 30.17 -16.18 -24.79
CA THR A 142 29.78 -16.89 -23.55
C THR A 142 29.57 -15.92 -22.39
N GLU A 143 30.40 -14.88 -22.31
CA GLU A 143 30.25 -13.78 -21.35
C GLU A 143 29.00 -12.95 -21.66
N LYS A 144 28.74 -12.62 -22.93
CA LYS A 144 27.52 -11.93 -23.34
C LYS A 144 26.25 -12.68 -22.93
N ALA A 145 26.17 -13.98 -23.24
CA ALA A 145 25.03 -14.80 -22.85
C ALA A 145 24.84 -14.84 -21.33
N PHE A 146 25.95 -14.91 -20.57
CA PHE A 146 25.91 -14.85 -19.11
C PHE A 146 25.38 -13.49 -18.60
N ILE A 147 25.89 -12.36 -19.10
CA ILE A 147 25.44 -11.03 -18.66
C ILE A 147 23.97 -10.81 -19.01
N LEU A 148 23.53 -11.25 -20.19
CA LEU A 148 22.14 -11.19 -20.60
C LEU A 148 21.24 -11.98 -19.64
N SER A 149 21.65 -13.19 -19.25
CA SER A 149 20.89 -13.99 -18.27
C SER A 149 20.77 -13.31 -16.90
N LEU A 150 21.81 -12.59 -16.46
CA LEU A 150 21.75 -11.81 -15.22
C LEU A 150 20.81 -10.61 -15.35
N LYS A 151 20.88 -9.90 -16.48
CA LYS A 151 20.02 -8.75 -16.78
C LYS A 151 18.55 -9.17 -16.74
N GLU A 152 18.19 -10.23 -17.47
CA GLU A 152 16.82 -10.75 -17.47
C GLU A 152 16.36 -11.19 -16.08
N LYS A 153 17.24 -11.78 -15.26
CA LYS A 153 16.90 -12.17 -13.89
C LYS A 153 16.53 -10.95 -13.04
N VAL A 154 17.31 -9.87 -13.14
CA VAL A 154 17.05 -8.62 -12.41
C VAL A 154 15.76 -7.97 -12.91
N GLU A 155 15.57 -7.89 -14.23
CA GLU A 155 14.36 -7.32 -14.83
C GLU A 155 13.11 -8.11 -14.43
N ARG A 156 13.14 -9.45 -14.48
CA ARG A 156 12.03 -10.29 -14.00
C ARG A 156 11.71 -10.03 -12.53
N SER A 157 12.74 -9.91 -11.68
CA SER A 157 12.55 -9.58 -10.27
C SER A 157 11.93 -8.20 -10.05
N MET A 158 12.22 -7.23 -10.92
CA MET A 158 11.59 -5.90 -10.92
C MET A 158 10.13 -5.97 -11.37
N TRP A 159 9.82 -6.71 -12.45
CA TRP A 159 8.44 -6.93 -12.89
C TRP A 159 7.57 -7.60 -11.82
N ASP A 160 8.10 -8.65 -11.17
CA ASP A 160 7.43 -9.30 -10.04
C ASP A 160 7.20 -8.32 -8.89
N LEU A 161 8.16 -7.43 -8.64
CA LEU A 161 8.04 -6.41 -7.61
C LEU A 161 6.97 -5.37 -7.97
N GLU A 162 6.89 -4.90 -9.21
CA GLU A 162 5.83 -4.00 -9.65
C GLU A 162 4.45 -4.62 -9.49
N GLY A 163 4.30 -5.91 -9.82
CA GLY A 163 3.09 -6.67 -9.56
C GLY A 163 2.75 -6.72 -8.06
N LYS A 164 3.75 -7.01 -7.21
CA LYS A 164 3.59 -7.04 -5.74
C LYS A 164 3.33 -5.67 -5.14
N VAL A 165 3.90 -4.59 -5.67
CA VAL A 165 3.68 -3.21 -5.22
C VAL A 165 2.29 -2.74 -5.62
N LYS A 166 1.85 -3.02 -6.86
CA LYS A 166 0.44 -2.77 -7.24
C LYS A 166 -0.53 -3.56 -6.36
N TRP A 167 -0.20 -4.81 -6.02
CA TRP A 167 -0.97 -5.61 -5.06
C TRP A 167 -0.92 -4.99 -3.66
N LEU A 168 0.24 -4.53 -3.18
CA LEU A 168 0.42 -3.95 -1.86
C LEU A 168 -0.23 -2.58 -1.73
N ASP A 169 -0.19 -1.73 -2.75
CA ASP A 169 -0.90 -0.45 -2.80
C ASP A 169 -2.42 -0.70 -2.78
N ASN A 170 -2.90 -1.69 -3.53
CA ASN A 170 -4.29 -2.13 -3.45
C ASN A 170 -4.61 -2.73 -2.07
N PHE A 171 -3.68 -3.46 -1.45
CA PHE A 171 -3.82 -4.08 -0.12
C PHE A 171 -3.70 -3.06 1.04
N GLN A 172 -2.94 -1.98 0.86
CA GLN A 172 -2.75 -0.89 1.83
C GLN A 172 -3.90 0.10 1.75
N LYS A 173 -4.37 0.44 0.54
CA LYS A 173 -5.69 1.04 0.35
C LYS A 173 -6.73 0.18 1.05
N PHE A 174 -6.75 -1.14 0.78
CA PHE A 174 -7.62 -2.08 1.45
C PHE A 174 -7.47 -2.08 2.98
N ARG A 175 -6.26 -1.96 3.55
CA ARG A 175 -6.06 -1.83 5.02
C ARG A 175 -6.47 -0.47 5.60
N GLN A 176 -6.37 0.61 4.83
CA GLN A 176 -6.85 1.94 5.23
C GLN A 176 -8.39 2.04 5.15
N PHE A 177 -9.00 1.34 4.20
CA PHE A 177 -10.46 1.18 4.08
C PHE A 177 -11.02 0.06 4.97
N LEU A 178 -10.17 -0.83 5.47
CA LEU A 178 -10.52 -1.82 6.49
C LEU A 178 -10.67 -1.14 7.85
N VAL A 179 -11.89 -0.65 8.02
CA VAL A 179 -12.58 -0.45 9.28
C VAL A 179 -12.17 0.86 9.95
N PRO A 180 -12.86 1.99 9.62
CA PRO A 180 -13.08 3.06 10.57
C PRO A 180 -13.26 2.45 11.97
N GLU A 181 -12.52 2.89 12.98
CA GLU A 181 -12.58 2.28 14.32
C GLU A 181 -14.01 2.12 14.86
N CYS A 182 -14.93 2.98 14.40
CA CYS A 182 -16.37 2.86 14.65
C CYS A 182 -17.02 1.55 14.14
N LEU A 183 -16.60 1.03 12.99
CA LEU A 183 -17.09 -0.25 12.47
C LEU A 183 -16.49 -1.45 13.21
N LYS A 184 -15.27 -1.32 13.76
CA LYS A 184 -14.64 -2.34 14.61
C LYS A 184 -15.43 -2.54 15.90
N GLN A 185 -16.01 -1.46 16.42
CA GLN A 185 -16.83 -1.47 17.63
C GLN A 185 -18.22 -2.07 17.35
N SER A 186 -18.87 -1.73 16.22
CA SER A 186 -20.16 -2.33 15.84
C SER A 186 -20.06 -3.80 15.41
N LEU A 187 -18.96 -4.20 14.78
CA LEU A 187 -18.72 -5.60 14.38
C LEU A 187 -18.22 -6.46 15.56
N ARG A 188 -17.65 -5.87 16.61
CA ARG A 188 -17.30 -6.59 17.86
C ARG A 188 -18.51 -7.10 18.61
N GLU A 189 -19.65 -6.42 18.53
CA GLU A 189 -20.90 -6.88 19.13
C GLU A 189 -21.45 -8.13 18.42
N ASN A 190 -21.12 -8.31 17.14
CA ASN A 190 -21.51 -9.48 16.35
C ASN A 190 -20.34 -10.49 16.25
N SER A 191 -20.01 -11.11 17.39
CA SER A 191 -18.96 -12.12 17.47
C SER A 191 -19.31 -13.41 16.70
N LYS A 192 -18.61 -13.62 15.58
CA LYS A 192 -17.89 -14.85 15.17
C LYS A 192 -17.35 -14.57 13.77
N GLU A 193 -16.02 -14.55 13.66
CA GLU A 193 -15.24 -14.23 12.45
C GLU A 193 -15.19 -12.73 12.11
N ASN A 194 -13.98 -12.15 12.20
CA ASN A 194 -13.69 -10.88 11.54
C ASN A 194 -13.79 -11.13 10.04
N ILE A 195 -15.01 -11.03 9.48
CA ILE A 195 -15.29 -11.27 8.06
C ILE A 195 -14.28 -10.48 7.22
N LEU A 196 -13.99 -9.25 7.65
CA LEU A 196 -13.08 -8.27 7.06
C LEU A 196 -11.58 -8.65 7.08
N SER A 197 -11.15 -9.68 7.81
CA SER A 197 -9.73 -10.06 7.95
C SER A 197 -9.23 -11.04 6.89
N SER A 198 -10.02 -11.39 5.87
CA SER A 198 -9.59 -12.32 4.81
C SER A 198 -8.40 -11.76 4.03
N ALA A 199 -7.31 -12.54 3.93
CA ALA A 199 -6.06 -12.14 3.28
C ALA A 199 -6.19 -11.88 1.76
N ASN A 200 -7.28 -12.36 1.13
CA ASN A 200 -7.51 -12.29 -0.32
C ASN A 200 -8.57 -11.27 -0.74
N ARG A 201 -9.06 -10.48 0.22
CA ARG A 201 -10.14 -9.53 -0.03
C ARG A 201 -9.59 -8.21 -0.56
N ILE A 202 -10.26 -7.65 -1.56
CA ILE A 202 -9.88 -6.43 -2.27
C ILE A 202 -11.07 -5.49 -2.20
N PHE A 203 -10.84 -4.24 -1.81
CA PHE A 203 -11.85 -3.19 -1.84
C PHE A 203 -11.88 -2.56 -3.24
N LEU A 204 -13.08 -2.47 -3.83
CA LEU A 204 -13.28 -2.01 -5.20
C LEU A 204 -13.86 -0.60 -5.24
N HIS A 205 -14.88 -0.30 -4.43
CA HIS A 205 -15.60 0.97 -4.51
C HIS A 205 -16.31 1.33 -3.20
N GLU A 206 -16.48 2.62 -2.92
CA GLU A 206 -17.37 3.13 -1.86
C GLU A 206 -18.32 4.21 -2.39
N GLY A 207 -19.43 4.45 -1.70
CA GLY A 207 -20.28 5.58 -2.01
C GLY A 207 -21.46 5.75 -1.04
N ARG A 208 -21.93 6.99 -0.90
CA ARG A 208 -23.14 7.33 -0.16
C ARG A 208 -24.36 7.17 -1.06
N LEU A 209 -25.35 6.43 -0.58
CA LEU A 209 -26.63 6.24 -1.25
C LEU A 209 -27.78 6.50 -0.28
N THR A 210 -28.97 6.67 -0.82
CA THR A 210 -30.21 6.68 -0.04
C THR A 210 -30.98 5.40 -0.32
N LEU A 211 -31.23 4.63 0.74
CA LEU A 211 -32.02 3.41 0.74
C LEU A 211 -33.48 3.76 1.01
N ALA A 212 -34.39 3.33 0.13
CA ALA A 212 -35.83 3.42 0.34
C ALA A 212 -36.37 2.09 0.89
N GLU A 213 -36.92 2.12 2.11
CA GLU A 213 -37.49 0.96 2.80
C GLU A 213 -38.85 1.34 3.40
N SER A 214 -39.93 0.67 2.97
CA SER A 214 -41.28 0.75 3.57
C SER A 214 -41.72 2.17 4.00
N ALA A 215 -41.63 3.13 3.08
CA ALA A 215 -41.96 4.55 3.28
C ALA A 215 -40.96 5.43 4.07
N ARG A 216 -39.75 4.94 4.33
CA ARG A 216 -38.65 5.71 4.92
C ARG A 216 -37.45 5.75 3.99
N LEU A 217 -36.79 6.90 3.96
CA LEU A 217 -35.50 7.09 3.31
C LEU A 217 -34.40 7.02 4.37
N LEU A 218 -33.41 6.17 4.14
CA LEU A 218 -32.28 5.94 5.03
C LEU A 218 -30.99 6.29 4.32
N ASP A 219 -30.20 7.18 4.92
CA ASP A 219 -28.85 7.45 4.46
C ASP A 219 -27.95 6.24 4.77
N VAL A 220 -27.38 5.67 3.71
CA VAL A 220 -26.51 4.51 3.77
C VAL A 220 -25.17 4.79 3.09
N TYR A 221 -24.16 4.07 3.53
CA TYR A 221 -22.83 4.07 2.94
C TYR A 221 -22.47 2.65 2.53
N LEU A 222 -22.12 2.46 1.27
CA LEU A 222 -21.82 1.14 0.71
C LEU A 222 -20.31 0.96 0.57
N PHE A 223 -19.84 -0.23 0.91
CA PHE A 223 -18.47 -0.68 0.64
C PHE A 223 -18.52 -1.93 -0.23
N LEU A 224 -18.03 -1.83 -1.47
CA LEU A 224 -17.93 -2.93 -2.40
C LEU A 224 -16.55 -3.57 -2.31
N PHE A 225 -16.52 -4.86 -1.99
CA PHE A 225 -15.33 -5.70 -2.03
C PHE A 225 -15.40 -6.67 -3.22
N ASN A 226 -14.30 -7.37 -3.51
CA ASN A 226 -14.25 -8.38 -4.58
C ASN A 226 -15.07 -9.65 -4.29
N ASP A 227 -15.47 -9.87 -3.04
CA ASP A 227 -16.19 -11.07 -2.61
C ASP A 227 -17.59 -10.77 -2.03
N PHE A 228 -17.88 -9.54 -1.56
CA PHE A 228 -19.21 -9.15 -1.08
C PHE A 228 -19.42 -7.63 -1.10
N LEU A 229 -20.67 -7.23 -0.90
CA LEU A 229 -21.11 -5.85 -0.70
C LEU A 229 -21.53 -5.63 0.77
N LEU A 230 -21.05 -4.57 1.40
CA LEU A 230 -21.44 -4.15 2.74
C LEU A 230 -22.31 -2.90 2.68
N ILE A 231 -23.45 -2.91 3.38
CA ILE A 231 -24.35 -1.76 3.48
C ILE A 231 -24.37 -1.28 4.93
N ASN A 232 -23.99 -0.03 5.15
CA ASN A 232 -23.95 0.57 6.47
C ASN A 232 -24.96 1.71 6.58
N LYS A 233 -25.70 1.76 7.68
CA LYS A 233 -26.55 2.88 8.05
C LYS A 233 -25.72 3.99 8.68
N ILE A 234 -25.96 5.21 8.26
CA ILE A 234 -25.38 6.39 8.87
C ILE A 234 -26.26 6.79 10.08
N LYS A 235 -25.65 6.89 11.27
CA LYS A 235 -26.28 7.45 12.47
C LYS A 235 -25.53 8.72 12.89
N ARG A 236 -26.27 9.78 13.22
CA ARG A 236 -25.71 11.02 13.77
C ARG A 236 -25.76 10.94 15.30
N ASN A 237 -24.62 10.82 15.97
CA ASN A 237 -24.54 10.97 17.43
C ASN A 237 -23.13 11.39 17.86
N SER A 238 -23.09 12.29 18.83
CA SER A 238 -22.15 13.41 18.95
C SER A 238 -20.68 13.15 19.30
N LEU A 239 -20.12 11.93 19.20
CA LEU A 239 -18.72 11.70 19.61
C LEU A 239 -18.05 10.56 18.85
N ILE A 240 -17.30 10.85 17.77
CA ILE A 240 -16.21 9.97 17.29
C ILE A 240 -15.01 10.81 16.83
N THR A 241 -13.83 10.33 17.20
CA THR A 241 -12.51 10.88 16.85
C THR A 241 -12.25 10.79 15.34
N VAL A 242 -11.89 11.92 14.74
CA VAL A 242 -11.64 12.08 13.30
C VAL A 242 -10.44 11.22 12.85
N CYS A 243 -10.65 10.35 11.86
CA CYS A 243 -9.57 9.66 11.15
C CYS A 243 -9.14 10.50 9.92
N PRO A 244 -7.88 10.93 9.81
CA PRO A 244 -7.41 11.82 8.73
C PRO A 244 -7.21 11.12 7.36
N SER A 245 -7.60 9.85 7.20
CA SER A 245 -7.29 9.01 6.03
C SER A 245 -8.50 8.59 5.19
N LEU A 246 -9.64 9.27 5.34
CA LEU A 246 -10.88 8.94 4.63
C LEU A 246 -11.07 9.82 3.38
N SER A 247 -11.95 9.42 2.45
CA SER A 247 -12.41 10.30 1.38
C SER A 247 -12.99 11.60 1.96
N PRO A 248 -12.89 12.75 1.25
CA PRO A 248 -13.39 14.04 1.76
C PRO A 248 -14.85 13.98 2.24
N GLU A 249 -15.67 13.14 1.57
CA GLU A 249 -17.07 12.89 1.89
C GLU A 249 -17.26 12.18 3.23
N LEU A 250 -16.50 11.09 3.50
CA LEU A 250 -16.56 10.43 4.82
C LEU A 250 -15.94 11.31 5.91
N GLN A 251 -14.92 12.11 5.58
CA GLN A 251 -14.33 13.06 6.53
C GLN A 251 -15.35 14.12 6.96
N SER A 252 -16.15 14.65 6.03
CA SER A 252 -17.26 15.55 6.36
C SER A 252 -18.28 14.87 7.27
N LEU A 253 -18.68 13.65 6.90
CA LEU A 253 -19.67 12.88 7.65
C LEU A 253 -19.26 12.60 9.10
N ILE A 254 -17.97 12.29 9.33
CA ILE A 254 -17.44 12.03 10.67
C ILE A 254 -17.18 13.34 11.43
N ARG A 255 -16.73 14.41 10.76
CA ARG A 255 -16.61 15.76 11.37
C ARG A 255 -17.96 16.27 11.89
N GLU A 256 -19.06 15.89 11.24
CA GLU A 256 -20.43 16.18 11.67
C GLU A 256 -20.94 15.26 12.80
N GLY A 257 -20.09 14.42 13.40
CA GLY A 257 -20.48 13.48 14.45
C GLY A 257 -21.29 12.28 13.92
N GLY A 258 -21.11 11.93 12.64
CA GLY A 258 -21.70 10.74 12.04
C GLY A 258 -20.86 9.49 12.28
N PHE A 259 -21.52 8.37 12.57
CA PHE A 259 -20.89 7.04 12.55
C PHE A 259 -21.73 6.02 11.79
N CYS A 260 -21.06 5.02 11.23
CA CYS A 260 -21.68 3.99 10.42
C CYS A 260 -21.91 2.73 11.26
N THR A 261 -23.13 2.20 11.24
CA THR A 261 -23.46 0.87 11.77
C THR A 261 -23.81 -0.06 10.62
N VAL A 262 -23.31 -1.28 10.62
CA VAL A 262 -23.70 -2.29 9.62
C VAL A 262 -25.22 -2.47 9.64
N LEU A 263 -25.87 -2.24 8.49
CA LEU A 263 -27.33 -2.33 8.37
C LEU A 263 -27.79 -3.78 8.22
N ASP A 264 -27.11 -4.54 7.37
CA ASP A 264 -27.41 -5.94 7.04
C ASP A 264 -26.15 -6.81 7.06
N GLN A 265 -26.36 -8.14 7.07
CA GLN A 265 -25.28 -9.07 6.76
C GLN A 265 -24.63 -8.74 5.41
N PRO A 266 -23.30 -8.88 5.28
CA PRO A 266 -22.63 -8.62 4.01
C PRO A 266 -23.16 -9.55 2.91
N ILE A 267 -23.47 -8.99 1.74
CA ILE A 267 -24.10 -9.70 0.61
C ILE A 267 -23.02 -10.25 -0.31
N PRO A 268 -22.81 -11.57 -0.39
CA PRO A 268 -21.82 -12.16 -1.30
C PRO A 268 -22.10 -11.79 -2.76
N LEU A 269 -21.06 -11.46 -3.54
CA LEU A 269 -21.25 -11.01 -4.92
C LEU A 269 -21.84 -12.10 -5.82
N ASP A 270 -21.61 -13.38 -5.52
CA ASP A 270 -22.23 -14.52 -6.22
C ASP A 270 -23.76 -14.61 -6.02
N ARG A 271 -24.30 -13.83 -5.07
CA ARG A 271 -25.72 -13.80 -4.69
C ARG A 271 -26.34 -12.41 -4.77
N LEU A 272 -25.59 -11.45 -5.30
CA LEU A 272 -26.02 -10.07 -5.50
C LEU A 272 -26.59 -9.92 -6.90
N ILE A 273 -27.86 -9.50 -7.00
CA ILE A 273 -28.48 -9.11 -8.27
C ILE A 273 -28.77 -7.62 -8.24
N LEU A 274 -28.27 -6.92 -9.25
CA LEU A 274 -28.58 -5.52 -9.51
C LEU A 274 -29.58 -5.43 -10.65
N ARG A 275 -30.70 -4.75 -10.42
CA ARG A 275 -31.66 -4.42 -11.48
C ARG A 275 -31.82 -2.91 -11.55
N ASN A 276 -31.65 -2.35 -12.75
CA ASN A 276 -31.98 -0.95 -12.96
C ASN A 276 -33.50 -0.80 -12.93
N SER A 277 -34.02 0.26 -12.28
CA SER A 277 -35.46 0.51 -12.31
C SER A 277 -35.79 1.29 -13.56
N ASP A 278 -36.16 0.56 -14.63
CA ASP A 278 -36.64 1.19 -15.85
C ASP A 278 -38.02 1.81 -15.60
N SER A 279 -38.02 3.10 -15.25
CA SER A 279 -39.07 4.12 -15.45
C SER A 279 -40.50 3.92 -14.89
N ILE A 280 -40.91 2.78 -14.32
CA ILE A 280 -42.36 2.53 -14.08
C ILE A 280 -42.78 2.58 -12.59
N HIS A 281 -41.86 2.56 -11.61
CA HIS A 281 -42.22 2.61 -10.18
C HIS A 281 -41.74 3.88 -9.42
N ILE A 282 -41.25 4.90 -10.13
CA ILE A 282 -40.66 6.13 -9.54
C ILE A 282 -41.72 7.07 -8.92
N THR A 283 -43.02 6.77 -9.05
CA THR A 283 -44.11 7.68 -8.64
C THR A 283 -44.29 7.87 -7.14
N VAL A 284 -43.72 7.02 -6.27
CA VAL A 284 -43.94 7.13 -4.81
C VAL A 284 -42.86 7.96 -4.10
N PHE A 285 -41.65 8.12 -4.67
CA PHE A 285 -40.54 8.81 -4.01
C PHE A 285 -39.74 9.80 -4.89
N SER A 286 -40.11 10.01 -6.16
CA SER A 286 -39.42 10.96 -7.07
C SER A 286 -37.92 10.70 -7.24
N LEU A 287 -37.51 9.44 -7.10
CA LEU A 287 -36.11 9.03 -7.05
C LEU A 287 -35.49 8.97 -8.45
N ARG A 288 -34.52 9.84 -8.74
CA ARG A 288 -33.68 9.77 -9.96
C ARG A 288 -32.56 8.74 -9.75
N ASN A 289 -32.18 8.02 -10.80
CA ASN A 289 -31.09 7.02 -10.79
C ASN A 289 -31.28 5.90 -9.74
N ALA A 290 -32.50 5.36 -9.65
CA ALA A 290 -32.84 4.28 -8.71
C ALA A 290 -32.49 2.90 -9.27
N PHE A 291 -31.86 2.06 -8.44
CA PHE A 291 -31.58 0.67 -8.75
C PHE A 291 -31.94 -0.24 -7.58
N LEU A 292 -32.29 -1.48 -7.89
CA LEU A 292 -32.64 -2.51 -6.92
C LEU A 292 -31.42 -3.38 -6.62
N ILE A 293 -31.08 -3.50 -5.35
CA ILE A 293 -30.16 -4.50 -4.80
C ILE A 293 -31.00 -5.67 -4.29
N GLN A 294 -30.86 -6.84 -4.90
CA GLN A 294 -31.51 -8.08 -4.48
C GLN A 294 -30.46 -9.07 -3.98
N HIS A 295 -30.69 -9.62 -2.78
CA HIS A 295 -29.88 -10.69 -2.19
C HIS A 295 -30.64 -12.01 -2.33
N GLU A 296 -30.05 -12.99 -3.00
CA GLU A 296 -30.62 -14.32 -3.17
C GLU A 296 -29.99 -15.37 -2.23
N ASN A 297 -30.78 -16.39 -1.86
CA ASN A 297 -30.25 -17.57 -1.18
C ASN A 297 -29.63 -18.55 -2.18
N ARG A 298 -29.06 -19.66 -1.66
CA ARG A 298 -28.45 -20.72 -2.51
C ARG A 298 -29.44 -21.40 -3.46
N TYR A 299 -30.74 -21.19 -3.28
CA TYR A 299 -31.82 -21.72 -4.10
C TYR A 299 -32.42 -20.65 -5.05
N ARG A 300 -31.75 -19.51 -5.23
CA ARG A 300 -32.22 -18.36 -6.04
C ARG A 300 -33.55 -17.77 -5.59
N GLN A 301 -33.87 -17.87 -4.31
CA GLN A 301 -35.02 -17.18 -3.73
C GLN A 301 -34.57 -15.84 -3.18
N CYS A 302 -35.35 -14.79 -3.44
CA CYS A 302 -35.11 -13.46 -2.90
C CYS A 302 -35.21 -13.47 -1.37
N ILE A 303 -34.11 -13.17 -0.68
CA ILE A 303 -34.05 -12.99 0.77
C ILE A 303 -34.42 -11.55 1.12
N THR A 304 -33.82 -10.59 0.41
CA THR A 304 -33.98 -9.16 0.67
C THR A 304 -33.90 -8.39 -0.65
N ALA A 305 -34.78 -7.40 -0.84
CA ALA A 305 -34.75 -6.49 -1.97
C ALA A 305 -34.76 -5.04 -1.46
N LYS A 306 -33.83 -4.22 -1.94
CA LYS A 306 -33.57 -2.86 -1.45
C LYS A 306 -33.44 -1.88 -2.61
N VAL A 307 -34.27 -0.84 -2.62
CA VAL A 307 -34.21 0.21 -3.64
C VAL A 307 -33.23 1.28 -3.17
N ASN A 308 -32.18 1.54 -3.95
CA ASN A 308 -31.14 2.51 -3.63
C ASN A 308 -31.04 3.56 -4.73
N THR A 309 -30.63 4.76 -4.33
CA THR A 309 -30.42 5.89 -5.23
C THR A 309 -29.12 6.59 -4.90
N ALA A 310 -28.41 7.02 -5.95
CA ALA A 310 -27.24 7.87 -5.77
C ALA A 310 -27.69 9.29 -5.43
N PHE A 311 -26.96 9.95 -4.53
CA PHE A 311 -27.09 11.40 -4.38
C PHE A 311 -26.71 12.05 -5.71
N CYS A 312 -27.68 12.60 -6.43
CA CYS A 312 -27.38 13.67 -7.35
C CYS A 312 -26.96 14.86 -6.49
N LEU A 313 -25.71 15.30 -6.63
CA LEU A 313 -25.39 16.69 -6.32
C LEU A 313 -26.43 17.54 -7.06
N PRO A 314 -27.05 18.54 -6.42
CA PRO A 314 -27.91 19.46 -7.15
C PRO A 314 -27.08 20.05 -8.29
N ASP A 315 -27.61 19.95 -9.51
CA ASP A 315 -27.04 20.59 -10.68
C ASP A 315 -26.72 22.05 -10.32
N GLU A 316 -25.44 22.44 -10.35
CA GLU A 316 -25.05 23.84 -10.51
C GLU A 316 -25.43 24.25 -11.94
N SER A 317 -26.72 24.34 -12.23
CA SER A 317 -27.25 24.97 -13.43
C SER A 317 -28.77 25.09 -13.37
N SER A 318 -29.26 26.01 -12.52
CA SER A 318 -30.48 26.75 -12.81
C SER A 318 -30.63 27.97 -11.89
N GLU A 319 -30.56 29.15 -12.53
CA GLU A 319 -31.11 30.46 -12.12
C GLU A 319 -30.31 31.23 -11.04
N ILE A 320 -29.77 32.43 -11.29
CA ILE A 320 -30.22 33.56 -12.12
C ILE A 320 -29.09 34.12 -12.99
#